data_AF-A0A7G9Z9R9-F1
#
_entry.id   AF-A0A7G9Z9R9-F1
#
_cell.length_a   1.000
_cell.length_b   1.000
_cell.length_c   1.000
_cell.angle_alpha   90.00
_cell.angle_beta   90.00
_cell.angle_gamma   90.00
#
_symmetry.space_group_name_H-M   'P 1'
#
loop_
_entity.id
_entity.type
_entity.pdbx_description
1 polymer ?
#
loop_
_entity_poly.entity_id
_entity_poly.type
_entity_poly.pdbx_seq_one_letter_code
_entity_poly.pdbx_strand_id
1 'polypeptide(L)'
;MVGPKSKDRICLNPDCLDYRKRNAGNIIKKGFNAKGNQMFKCKTCGVRFPETKGTVFYNRHLTEEQIIRICKLLVEKNGVRAIERIMEIHRDTVSNVIEDLARHAREVTDYLITNVGLTQIQVDEMWSFVKKNKRKLSKEMRDLIDMVIAGSTQL
;
A
#
# COMPACT_ATOMS: atom_id res chain seq x y z
N MET A 1 4.57 7.40 -19.14
CA MET A 1 4.98 7.21 -17.73
C MET A 1 6.49 7.01 -17.70
N VAL A 2 7.24 7.76 -16.90
CA VAL A 2 8.68 7.54 -16.73
C VAL A 2 8.85 6.24 -15.94
N GLY A 3 9.42 5.19 -16.56
CA GLY A 3 9.60 3.89 -15.89
C GLY A 3 10.44 4.00 -14.61
N PRO A 4 10.25 3.10 -13.63
CA PRO A 4 10.82 3.28 -12.29
C PRO A 4 12.34 3.34 -12.31
N LYS A 5 12.91 4.19 -11.46
CA LYS A 5 14.37 4.37 -11.35
C LYS A 5 14.94 3.38 -10.35
N SER A 6 16.19 2.96 -10.56
CA SER A 6 16.87 2.05 -9.63
C SER A 6 17.06 2.65 -8.23
N LYS A 7 17.18 3.98 -8.14
CA LYS A 7 17.36 4.71 -6.87
C LYS A 7 16.14 4.60 -5.95
N ASP A 8 14.96 4.40 -6.53
CA ASP A 8 13.70 4.29 -5.78
C ASP A 8 13.45 2.87 -5.25
N ARG A 9 14.37 1.93 -5.54
CA ARG A 9 14.25 0.52 -5.18
C ARG A 9 15.22 0.15 -4.07
N ILE A 10 14.79 -0.79 -3.23
CA ILE A 10 15.54 -1.33 -2.10
C ILE A 10 15.64 -2.85 -2.24
N CYS A 11 16.62 -3.44 -1.57
CA CYS A 11 16.71 -4.89 -1.49
C CYS A 11 15.66 -5.43 -0.51
N LEU A 12 14.85 -6.39 -0.97
CA LEU A 12 13.82 -7.06 -0.17
C LEU A 12 14.21 -8.50 0.22
N ASN A 13 15.49 -8.86 0.07
CA ASN A 13 16.03 -10.13 0.56
C ASN A 13 16.49 -9.97 2.02
N PRO A 14 15.84 -10.61 3.02
CA PRO A 14 16.21 -10.50 4.43
C PRO A 14 17.66 -10.90 4.72
N ASP A 15 18.21 -11.84 3.96
CA ASP A 15 19.58 -12.34 4.14
C ASP A 15 20.65 -11.41 3.53
N CYS A 16 20.24 -10.28 2.96
CA CYS A 16 21.15 -9.32 2.35
C CYS A 16 21.70 -8.34 3.38
N LEU A 17 23.02 -8.08 3.34
CA LEU A 17 23.66 -7.05 4.16
C LEU A 17 23.04 -5.65 3.95
N ASP A 18 22.48 -5.40 2.77
CA ASP A 18 21.79 -4.15 2.41
C ASP A 18 20.27 -4.29 2.38
N TYR A 19 19.71 -5.22 3.16
CA TYR A 19 18.27 -5.39 3.31
C TYR A 19 17.62 -4.07 3.76
N ARG A 20 16.58 -3.64 3.02
CA ARG A 20 15.79 -2.41 3.26
C ARG A 20 16.58 -1.10 3.36
N LYS A 21 17.88 -1.07 3.05
CA LYS A 21 18.67 0.18 3.01
C LYS A 21 18.29 1.01 1.79
N ARG A 22 17.94 2.28 2.00
CA ARG A 22 17.70 3.26 0.94
C ARG A 22 19.03 3.83 0.43
N ASN A 23 19.06 4.23 -0.85
CA ASN A 23 20.20 4.91 -1.48
C ASN A 23 21.56 4.17 -1.41
N ALA A 24 21.56 2.86 -1.17
CA ALA A 24 22.80 2.06 -1.09
C ALA A 24 23.52 1.89 -2.45
N GLY A 25 22.96 2.36 -3.56
CA GLY A 25 23.59 2.27 -4.90
C GLY A 25 23.75 0.85 -5.44
N ASN A 26 23.20 -0.14 -4.74
CA ASN A 26 23.36 -1.56 -5.01
C ASN A 26 22.29 -2.12 -5.96
N ILE A 27 21.21 -1.39 -6.25
CA ILE A 27 20.16 -1.85 -7.16
C ILE A 27 20.42 -1.34 -8.59
N ILE A 28 20.33 -2.26 -9.56
CA ILE A 28 20.44 -1.95 -11.00
C ILE A 28 19.26 -2.52 -11.78
N LYS A 29 18.94 -1.89 -12.91
CA LYS A 29 18.00 -2.44 -13.91
C LYS A 29 18.64 -3.64 -14.61
N LYS A 30 17.85 -4.67 -14.88
CA LYS A 30 18.28 -5.89 -15.58
C LYS A 30 17.21 -6.39 -16.54
N GLY A 31 16.86 -5.55 -17.52
CA GLY A 31 15.86 -5.87 -18.55
C GLY A 31 14.43 -5.92 -18.01
N PHE A 32 13.54 -6.59 -18.75
CA PHE A 32 12.13 -6.74 -18.43
C PHE A 32 11.76 -8.22 -18.30
N ASN A 33 10.71 -8.55 -17.56
CA ASN A 33 10.16 -9.91 -17.55
C ASN A 33 9.18 -10.11 -18.73
N ALA A 34 8.68 -11.33 -18.90
CA ALA A 34 7.72 -11.67 -19.97
C ALA A 34 6.39 -10.88 -19.88
N LYS A 35 6.06 -10.35 -18.70
CA LYS A 35 4.87 -9.48 -18.48
C LYS A 35 5.15 -8.01 -18.78
N GLY A 36 6.37 -7.66 -19.22
CA GLY A 36 6.77 -6.28 -19.49
C GLY A 36 7.19 -5.48 -18.25
N ASN A 37 7.23 -6.09 -17.06
CA ASN A 37 7.65 -5.41 -15.85
C ASN A 37 9.16 -5.23 -15.81
N GLN A 38 9.63 -4.07 -15.36
CA GLN A 38 11.05 -3.81 -15.18
C GLN A 38 11.64 -4.79 -14.14
N MET A 39 12.72 -5.48 -14.51
CA MET A 39 13.48 -6.32 -13.60
C MET A 39 14.65 -5.54 -13.00
N PHE A 40 14.92 -5.80 -11.73
CA PHE A 40 16.04 -5.27 -10.97
C PHE A 40 16.93 -6.39 -10.46
N LYS A 41 18.19 -6.06 -10.17
CA LYS A 41 19.15 -6.95 -9.49
C LYS A 41 19.84 -6.18 -8.38
N CYS A 42 19.94 -6.79 -7.20
CA CYS A 42 20.82 -6.33 -6.14
C CYS A 42 22.26 -6.80 -6.42
N LYS A 43 23.23 -5.89 -6.41
CA LYS A 43 24.65 -6.22 -6.58
C LYS A 43 25.24 -6.91 -5.34
N THR A 44 24.71 -6.60 -4.16
CA THR A 44 25.20 -7.14 -2.88
C THR A 44 24.89 -8.63 -2.74
N CYS A 45 23.61 -9.02 -2.89
CA CYS A 45 23.18 -10.42 -2.71
C CYS A 45 22.90 -11.16 -4.03
N GLY A 46 23.01 -10.49 -5.18
CA GLY A 46 22.79 -11.09 -6.50
C GLY A 46 21.32 -11.36 -6.87
N VAL A 47 20.39 -11.30 -5.92
CA VAL A 47 18.96 -11.57 -6.12
C VAL A 47 18.35 -10.64 -7.18
N ARG A 48 17.55 -11.21 -8.07
CA ARG A 48 16.75 -10.50 -9.06
C ARG A 48 15.30 -10.41 -8.61
N PHE A 49 14.66 -9.29 -8.87
CA PHE A 49 13.26 -9.09 -8.51
C PHE A 49 12.57 -8.13 -9.49
N PRO A 50 11.27 -8.33 -9.80
CA PRO A 50 10.52 -7.40 -10.61
C PRO A 50 10.20 -6.12 -9.82
N GLU A 51 9.87 -5.06 -10.54
CA GLU A 51 9.43 -3.78 -9.96
C GLU A 51 8.21 -3.89 -9.05
N THR A 52 7.39 -4.92 -9.23
CA THR A 52 6.21 -5.20 -8.42
C THR A 52 6.55 -5.87 -7.08
N LYS A 53 7.78 -6.35 -6.86
CA LYS A 53 8.16 -7.01 -5.60
C LYS A 53 7.91 -6.09 -4.41
N GLY A 54 7.23 -6.62 -3.39
CA GLY A 54 6.87 -5.86 -2.19
C GLY A 54 5.64 -4.95 -2.37
N THR A 55 4.85 -5.16 -3.43
CA THR A 55 3.57 -4.48 -3.62
C THR A 55 2.45 -5.49 -3.80
N VAL A 56 1.20 -5.02 -3.75
CA VAL A 56 0.01 -5.84 -3.98
C VAL A 56 -0.07 -6.43 -5.39
N PHE A 57 0.74 -5.93 -6.34
CA PHE A 57 0.80 -6.40 -7.72
C PHE A 57 1.78 -7.56 -7.92
N TYR A 58 2.54 -7.93 -6.88
CA TYR A 58 3.55 -8.97 -6.99
C TYR A 58 2.94 -10.37 -7.16
N ASN A 59 3.49 -11.14 -8.12
CA ASN A 59 3.18 -12.56 -8.29
C ASN A 59 1.68 -12.87 -8.47
N ARG A 60 0.97 -12.04 -9.24
CA ARG A 60 -0.46 -12.25 -9.56
C ARG A 60 -0.69 -12.47 -11.05
N HIS A 61 -1.77 -13.20 -11.35
CA HIS A 61 -2.32 -13.35 -12.70
C HIS A 61 -3.34 -12.27 -13.05
N LEU A 62 -3.89 -11.59 -12.03
CA LEU A 62 -4.75 -10.43 -12.22
C LEU A 62 -4.01 -9.29 -12.90
N THR A 63 -4.72 -8.54 -13.74
CA THR A 63 -4.22 -7.26 -14.24
C THR A 63 -4.18 -6.22 -13.12
N GLU A 64 -3.38 -5.18 -13.32
CA GLU A 64 -3.31 -4.06 -12.38
C GLU A 64 -4.69 -3.40 -12.19
N GLU A 65 -5.46 -3.25 -13.26
CA GLU A 65 -6.81 -2.69 -13.24
C GLU A 65 -7.78 -3.53 -12.42
N GLN A 66 -7.69 -4.86 -12.50
CA GLN A 66 -8.53 -5.76 -11.70
C GLN A 66 -8.22 -5.62 -10.22
N ILE A 67 -6.93 -5.58 -9.84
CA ILE A 67 -6.50 -5.38 -8.45
C ILE A 67 -6.99 -4.04 -7.94
N ILE A 68 -6.79 -2.95 -8.70
CA ILE A 68 -7.27 -1.61 -8.35
C ILE A 68 -8.80 -1.61 -8.18
N ARG A 69 -9.54 -2.31 -9.05
CA ARG A 69 -11.00 -2.38 -8.96
C ARG A 69 -11.47 -3.14 -7.73
N ILE A 70 -10.81 -4.25 -7.36
CA ILE A 70 -11.06 -4.95 -6.08
C ILE A 70 -10.88 -3.98 -4.91
N CYS A 71 -9.76 -3.24 -4.86
CA CYS A 71 -9.50 -2.25 -3.81
C CYS A 71 -10.60 -1.18 -3.74
N LYS A 72 -11.03 -0.66 -4.89
CA LYS A 72 -12.10 0.35 -4.96
C LYS A 72 -13.42 -0.20 -4.41
N LEU A 73 -13.83 -1.39 -4.84
CA LEU A 73 -15.08 -2.00 -4.37
C LEU A 73 -15.06 -2.26 -2.85
N LEU A 74 -13.91 -2.68 -2.31
CA LEU A 74 -13.71 -2.82 -0.87
C LEU A 74 -13.91 -1.49 -0.12
N VAL A 75 -13.33 -0.40 -0.65
CA VAL A 75 -13.50 0.96 -0.08
C VAL A 75 -14.97 1.42 -0.14
N GLU A 76 -15.70 1.03 -1.18
CA GLU A 76 -17.15 1.23 -1.31
C GLU A 76 -17.98 0.25 -0.46
N LYS A 77 -17.35 -0.40 0.54
CA LYS A 77 -17.99 -1.31 1.51
C LYS A 77 -18.61 -2.57 0.91
N ASN A 78 -18.18 -2.99 -0.29
CA ASN A 78 -18.62 -4.28 -0.84
C ASN A 78 -17.91 -5.43 -0.12
N GLY A 79 -18.68 -6.42 0.35
CA GLY A 79 -18.12 -7.64 0.91
C GLY A 79 -17.49 -8.56 -0.16
N VAL A 80 -16.61 -9.47 0.24
CA VAL A 80 -15.87 -10.37 -0.67
C VAL A 80 -16.77 -11.08 -1.68
N ARG A 81 -17.91 -11.62 -1.22
CA ARG A 81 -18.88 -12.31 -2.09
C ARG A 81 -19.58 -11.36 -3.09
N ALA A 82 -19.77 -10.09 -2.73
CA ALA A 82 -20.30 -9.09 -3.65
C ALA A 82 -19.27 -8.75 -4.72
N ILE A 83 -18.00 -8.56 -4.31
CA ILE A 83 -16.89 -8.31 -5.23
C ILE A 83 -16.72 -9.47 -6.21
N GLU A 84 -16.79 -10.72 -5.73
CA GLU A 84 -16.75 -11.92 -6.57
C GLU A 84 -17.80 -11.88 -7.69
N ARG A 85 -19.06 -11.55 -7.35
CA ARG A 85 -20.15 -11.44 -8.33
C ARG A 85 -19.98 -10.28 -9.30
N ILE A 86 -19.52 -9.11 -8.81
CA ILE A 86 -19.34 -7.91 -9.64
C ILE A 86 -18.18 -8.07 -10.63
N MET A 87 -17.13 -8.75 -10.20
CA MET A 87 -15.88 -8.87 -10.94
C MET A 87 -15.74 -10.19 -11.71
N GLU A 88 -16.59 -11.17 -11.40
CA GLU A 88 -16.46 -12.56 -11.87
C GLU A 88 -15.09 -13.17 -11.53
N ILE A 89 -14.54 -12.81 -10.37
CA ILE A 89 -13.26 -13.33 -9.84
C ILE A 89 -13.56 -14.14 -8.59
N HIS A 90 -13.07 -15.39 -8.54
CA HIS A 90 -13.29 -16.27 -7.40
C HIS A 90 -12.90 -15.62 -6.07
N ARG A 91 -13.75 -15.78 -5.05
CA ARG A 91 -13.59 -15.14 -3.73
C ARG A 91 -12.22 -15.34 -3.09
N ASP A 92 -11.58 -16.49 -3.28
CA ASP A 92 -10.26 -16.76 -2.68
C ASP A 92 -9.18 -15.84 -3.27
N THR A 93 -9.25 -15.57 -4.58
CA THR A 93 -8.37 -14.60 -5.24
C THR A 93 -8.62 -13.19 -4.73
N VAL A 94 -9.89 -12.83 -4.51
CA VAL A 94 -10.28 -11.53 -3.90
C VAL A 94 -9.73 -11.43 -2.47
N SER A 95 -9.95 -12.44 -1.63
CA SER A 95 -9.45 -12.50 -0.25
C SER A 95 -7.92 -12.38 -0.22
N ASN A 96 -7.20 -13.10 -1.09
CA ASN A 96 -5.74 -13.00 -1.18
C ASN A 96 -5.25 -11.59 -1.54
N VAL A 97 -6.01 -10.81 -2.32
CA VAL A 97 -5.69 -9.39 -2.58
C VAL A 97 -5.91 -8.55 -1.33
N ILE A 98 -7.03 -8.77 -0.64
CA ILE A 98 -7.42 -8.04 0.57
C ILE A 98 -6.45 -8.33 1.73
N GLU A 99 -6.00 -9.57 1.89
CA GLU A 99 -5.03 -9.95 2.92
C GLU A 99 -3.67 -9.27 2.71
N ASP A 100 -3.18 -9.19 1.48
CA ASP A 100 -1.93 -8.47 1.19
C ASP A 100 -2.08 -6.95 1.42
N LEU A 101 -3.24 -6.37 1.09
CA LEU A 101 -3.55 -4.97 1.43
C LEU A 101 -3.55 -4.74 2.94
N ALA A 102 -4.20 -5.62 3.69
CA ALA A 102 -4.28 -5.55 5.15
C ALA A 102 -2.88 -5.69 5.78
N ARG A 103 -2.04 -6.58 5.24
CA ARG A 103 -0.64 -6.72 5.67
C ARG A 103 0.14 -5.43 5.45
N HIS A 104 0.06 -4.83 4.26
CA HIS A 104 0.74 -3.56 3.99
C HIS A 104 0.21 -2.41 4.86
N ALA A 105 -1.10 -2.34 5.09
CA ALA A 105 -1.68 -1.34 5.99
C ALA A 105 -1.13 -1.49 7.41
N ARG A 106 -1.00 -2.73 7.90
CA ARG A 106 -0.38 -3.03 9.20
C ARG A 106 1.10 -2.62 9.23
N GLU A 107 1.88 -2.96 8.21
CA GLU A 107 3.30 -2.56 8.13
C GLU A 107 3.48 -1.03 8.20
N VAL A 108 2.57 -0.27 7.59
CA VAL A 108 2.58 1.20 7.68
C VAL A 108 2.24 1.66 9.10
N THR A 109 1.18 1.12 9.71
CA THR A 109 0.81 1.44 11.08
C THR A 109 1.93 1.12 12.07
N ASP A 110 2.54 -0.06 11.94
CA ASP A 110 3.64 -0.49 12.79
C ASP A 110 4.83 0.46 12.63
N TYR A 111 5.20 0.82 11.40
CA TYR A 111 6.27 1.79 11.14
C TYR A 111 5.99 3.16 11.78
N LEU A 112 4.75 3.65 11.72
CA LEU A 112 4.37 4.91 12.35
C LEU A 112 4.53 4.87 13.87
N ILE A 113 4.20 3.74 14.50
CA ILE A 113 4.34 3.56 15.94
C ILE A 113 5.83 3.40 16.30
N THR A 114 6.54 2.48 15.67
CA THR A 114 7.88 2.07 16.09
C THR A 114 8.99 3.00 15.61
N ASN A 115 8.88 3.53 14.37
CA ASN A 115 9.95 4.30 13.76
C ASN A 115 9.73 5.81 13.80
N VAL A 116 8.47 6.26 13.83
CA VAL A 116 8.13 7.67 14.00
C VAL A 116 7.86 8.01 15.47
N GLY A 117 7.50 7.01 16.29
CA GLY A 117 7.25 7.20 17.72
C GLY A 117 5.84 7.72 18.03
N LEU A 118 4.88 7.53 17.11
CA LEU A 118 3.49 7.91 17.36
C LEU A 118 2.82 6.92 18.31
N THR A 119 1.97 7.43 19.18
CA THR A 119 1.06 6.58 19.97
C THR A 119 -0.05 6.00 19.10
N GLN A 120 -0.70 4.92 19.54
CA GLN A 120 -1.84 4.34 18.82
C GLN A 120 -2.96 5.35 18.61
N ILE A 121 -3.24 6.21 19.61
CA ILE A 121 -4.26 7.26 19.54
C ILE A 121 -3.90 8.28 18.44
N GLN A 122 -2.65 8.75 18.40
CA GLN A 122 -2.21 9.69 17.35
C GLN A 122 -2.28 9.09 15.95
N VAL A 123 -1.99 7.80 15.80
CA VAL A 123 -2.14 7.10 14.52
C VAL A 123 -3.62 6.99 14.13
N ASP A 124 -4.52 6.68 15.07
CA ASP A 124 -5.97 6.64 14.83
C ASP A 124 -6.53 8.02 14.45
N GLU A 125 -6.13 9.07 15.16
CA GLU A 125 -6.47 10.45 14.83
C GLU A 125 -5.96 10.85 13.44
N MET A 126 -4.73 10.47 13.10
CA MET A 126 -4.18 10.69 11.77
C MET A 126 -5.04 10.02 10.70
N TRP A 127 -5.43 8.76 10.88
CA TRP A 127 -6.28 8.05 9.92
C TRP A 127 -7.70 8.62 9.86
N SER A 128 -8.23 9.10 10.97
CA SER A 128 -9.52 9.80 11.06
C SER A 128 -9.48 11.18 10.39
N PHE A 129 -8.30 11.79 10.27
CA PHE A 129 -8.07 13.05 9.58
C PHE A 129 -7.84 12.85 8.07
N VAL A 130 -7.08 11.82 7.67
CA VAL A 130 -6.83 11.48 6.26
C VAL A 130 -8.16 11.28 5.53
N LYS A 131 -8.31 11.94 4.36
CA LYS A 131 -9.56 12.10 3.56
C LYS A 131 -10.59 13.13 4.03
N LYS A 132 -10.46 13.79 5.19
CA LYS A 132 -11.27 14.99 5.50
C LYS A 132 -10.76 16.21 4.73
N ASN A 133 -10.77 16.16 3.40
CA ASN A 133 -10.52 17.33 2.59
C ASN A 133 -11.72 18.28 2.69
N LYS A 134 -11.67 19.17 3.67
CA LYS A 134 -12.69 20.18 3.96
C LYS A 134 -13.03 21.09 2.76
N ARG A 135 -12.22 21.10 1.71
CA ARG A 135 -12.45 21.94 0.51
C ARG A 135 -13.73 21.57 -0.25
N LYS A 136 -14.19 20.32 -0.19
CA LYS A 136 -15.43 19.85 -0.85
C LYS A 136 -16.64 19.71 0.10
N LEU A 137 -16.47 19.99 1.39
CA LEU A 137 -17.55 19.91 2.37
C LEU A 137 -18.33 21.22 2.40
N SER A 138 -19.66 21.14 2.57
CA SER A 138 -20.47 22.31 2.87
C SER A 138 -20.01 22.93 4.20
N LYS A 139 -20.36 24.20 4.42
CA LYS A 139 -20.02 24.90 5.67
C LYS A 139 -20.56 24.14 6.90
N GLU A 140 -21.82 23.69 6.83
CA GLU A 140 -22.49 22.90 7.87
C GLU A 140 -21.77 21.59 8.20
N MET A 141 -21.32 20.85 7.19
CA MET A 141 -20.56 19.61 7.39
C MET A 141 -19.19 19.85 8.01
N ARG A 142 -18.56 21.00 7.74
CA ARG A 142 -17.30 21.39 8.39
C ARG A 142 -17.52 21.73 9.86
N ASP A 143 -18.54 22.53 10.15
CA ASP A 143 -18.86 22.98 11.51
C ASP A 143 -19.26 21.79 12.41
N LEU A 144 -20.01 20.82 11.87
CA LEU A 144 -20.34 19.58 12.59
C LEU A 144 -19.08 18.75 12.90
N ILE A 145 -18.17 18.61 11.95
CA ILE A 145 -16.92 17.88 12.15
C ILE A 145 -16.04 18.56 13.20
N ASP A 146 -15.94 19.89 13.18
CA ASP A 146 -15.13 20.66 14.13
C ASP A 146 -15.70 20.59 15.55
N MET A 147 -17.02 20.60 15.70
CA MET A 147 -17.69 20.40 16.99
C MET A 147 -17.47 18.99 17.56
N VAL A 148 -17.48 17.94 16.71
CA VAL A 148 -17.23 16.56 17.14
C VAL A 148 -15.77 16.34 17.55
N ILE A 149 -14.82 16.95 16.84
CA ILE A 149 -13.37 16.86 17.14
C ILE A 149 -13.02 17.63 18.42
N ALA A 150 -13.61 18.81 18.63
CA ALA A 150 -13.37 19.60 19.84
C ALA A 150 -13.91 18.92 21.11
N GLY A 151 -14.92 18.05 20.98
CA GLY A 151 -15.49 17.28 22.09
C GLY A 151 -14.79 15.97 22.42
N SER A 152 -13.80 15.52 21.64
CA SER A 152 -13.11 14.24 21.87
C SER A 152 -11.86 14.34 22.75
N THR A 153 -11.43 15.55 23.12
CA THR A 153 -10.23 15.84 23.94
C THR A 153 -10.51 15.95 25.44
N GLN A 154 -11.46 15.17 25.96
CA GLN A 154 -11.63 14.98 27.41
C GLN A 154 -11.68 13.48 27.75
N LEU A 155 -10.51 12.84 27.69
CA LEU A 155 -10.14 11.68 28.51
C LEU A 155 -8.69 11.87 28.96
#